data_AF-A0A3M2C6K3-F1
#
_entry.id   AF-A0A3M2C6K3-F1
#
_cell.length_a   1.000
_cell.length_b   1.000
_cell.length_c   1.000
_cell.angle_alpha   90.00
_cell.angle_beta   90.00
_cell.angle_gamma   90.00
#
_symmetry.space_group_name_H-M   'P 1'
#
loop_
_entity.id
_entity.type
_entity.pdbx_description
1 polymer ?
#
loop_
_entity_poly.entity_id
_entity_poly.type
_entity_poly.pdbx_seq_one_letter_code
_entity_poly.pdbx_strand_id
1 'polypeptide(L)'
;MPDNPNRGAILGTKIAGALVVLALALVAVYGARRFIRLREAHHLGNPHDDGAAQDAVAAAVARARADVEKFGWHVVALKGEGELGFLYTVGLWQTYKHPELLVFAASEDPSPFLGFVAKLANRIAEGETLRIGGTVEGAFGDLAGATRAVLPRWLLSFVGIAAVYYGNVDFPVTQLYWPDRAGLFPWQSGFDADLFAAQPLLDQENVVLANVGYDEVLRIINDEGARILQTALDNLFLKPEELVGVDLLDEWRWRIGADAEVFQVTLFGDLFLRFPDGHIGWLDTGSAHYIERIAPDQDGWIRVICTDPVRFFHPSTLLHLRSLGYLTGPGEVYSWIRPPMVGGEDRITNLDVVSLAVHLTAAGQLARSIQESSSGGNDVDSAEDSLGAGKVPAGKVPPSSQGT
;
A
#
# COMPACT_ATOMS: atom_id res chain seq x y z
N MET A 1 -41.64 -24.93 -41.86
CA MET A 1 -41.21 -23.96 -40.84
C MET A 1 -39.86 -23.42 -41.26
N PRO A 2 -39.68 -22.12 -41.52
CA PRO A 2 -38.35 -21.60 -41.77
C PRO A 2 -37.62 -21.43 -40.43
N ASP A 3 -36.40 -21.96 -40.36
CA ASP A 3 -35.49 -21.76 -39.25
C ASP A 3 -35.21 -20.28 -39.06
N ASN A 4 -35.54 -19.77 -37.87
CA ASN A 4 -35.34 -18.37 -37.52
C ASN A 4 -33.83 -18.11 -37.34
N PRO A 5 -33.18 -17.28 -38.19
CA PRO A 5 -31.75 -17.01 -38.11
C PRO A 5 -31.32 -16.33 -36.79
N ASN A 6 -32.27 -15.78 -36.03
CA ASN A 6 -32.00 -15.24 -34.69
C ASN A 6 -31.75 -16.32 -33.63
N ARG A 7 -32.10 -17.59 -33.84
CA ARG A 7 -31.85 -18.65 -32.84
C ARG A 7 -30.35 -18.93 -32.65
N GLY A 8 -29.55 -18.91 -33.72
CA GLY A 8 -28.11 -19.16 -33.65
C GLY A 8 -27.34 -18.03 -32.97
N ALA A 9 -27.70 -16.77 -33.26
CA ALA A 9 -27.11 -15.60 -32.62
C ALA A 9 -27.47 -15.51 -31.13
N ILE A 10 -28.75 -15.72 -30.77
CA ILE A 10 -29.21 -15.71 -29.37
C ILE A 10 -28.56 -16.84 -28.57
N LEU A 11 -28.37 -18.02 -29.16
CA LEU A 11 -27.72 -19.15 -28.50
C LEU A 11 -26.21 -18.91 -28.31
N GLY A 12 -25.53 -18.34 -29.32
CA GLY A 12 -24.12 -17.95 -29.23
C GLY A 12 -23.85 -16.87 -28.17
N THR A 13 -24.69 -15.85 -28.06
CA THR A 13 -24.59 -14.81 -27.02
C THR A 13 -24.87 -15.37 -25.63
N LYS A 14 -25.82 -16.30 -25.49
CA LYS A 14 -26.11 -16.96 -24.21
C LYS A 14 -24.97 -17.87 -23.75
N ILE A 15 -24.35 -18.61 -24.67
CA ILE A 15 -23.20 -19.48 -24.36
C ILE A 15 -21.99 -18.64 -23.97
N ALA A 16 -21.70 -17.56 -24.70
CA ALA A 16 -20.62 -16.63 -24.36
C ALA A 16 -20.84 -15.98 -22.99
N GLY A 17 -22.07 -15.52 -22.70
CA GLY A 17 -22.42 -14.96 -21.39
C GLY A 17 -22.28 -15.98 -20.25
N ALA A 18 -22.71 -17.22 -20.45
CA ALA A 18 -22.54 -18.28 -19.46
C ALA A 18 -21.07 -18.63 -19.20
N LEU A 19 -20.22 -18.61 -20.23
CA LEU A 19 -18.77 -18.83 -20.08
C LEU A 19 -18.10 -17.69 -19.31
N VAL A 20 -18.48 -16.43 -19.54
CA VAL A 20 -17.96 -15.28 -18.79
C VAL A 20 -18.36 -15.38 -17.32
N VAL A 21 -19.64 -15.68 -17.03
CA VAL A 21 -20.12 -15.86 -15.64
C VAL A 21 -19.40 -17.02 -14.95
N LEU A 22 -19.16 -18.13 -15.65
CA LEU A 22 -18.40 -19.26 -15.10
C LEU A 22 -16.94 -18.89 -14.82
N ALA A 23 -16.29 -18.13 -15.71
CA ALA A 23 -14.93 -17.65 -15.50
C ALA A 23 -14.86 -16.68 -14.30
N LEU A 24 -15.80 -15.74 -14.18
CA LEU A 24 -15.90 -14.84 -13.03
C LEU A 24 -16.19 -15.58 -11.72
N ALA A 25 -17.01 -16.64 -11.77
CA ALA A 25 -17.28 -17.48 -10.60
C ALA A 25 -16.03 -18.26 -10.18
N LEU A 26 -15.28 -18.82 -11.12
CA LEU A 26 -13.99 -19.45 -10.84
C LEU A 26 -13.01 -18.44 -10.26
N VAL A 27 -12.90 -17.24 -10.83
CA VAL A 27 -12.03 -16.18 -10.30
C VAL A 27 -12.49 -15.70 -8.93
N ALA A 28 -13.79 -15.61 -8.65
CA ALA A 28 -14.29 -15.26 -7.31
C ALA A 28 -13.95 -16.37 -6.29
N VAL A 29 -14.08 -17.64 -6.68
CA VAL A 29 -13.68 -18.79 -5.86
C VAL A 29 -12.17 -18.80 -5.61
N TYR A 30 -11.36 -18.62 -6.64
CA TYR A 30 -9.90 -18.70 -6.55
C TYR A 30 -9.27 -17.42 -6.00
N GLY A 31 -9.81 -16.23 -6.29
CA GLY A 31 -9.36 -14.94 -5.77
C GLY A 31 -9.58 -14.86 -4.26
N ALA A 32 -10.76 -15.24 -3.78
CA ALA A 32 -11.04 -15.34 -2.35
C ALA A 32 -10.17 -16.41 -1.66
N ARG A 33 -9.91 -17.55 -2.31
CA ARG A 33 -9.06 -18.61 -1.74
C ARG A 33 -7.56 -18.31 -1.78
N ARG A 34 -7.08 -17.56 -2.78
CA ARG A 34 -5.65 -17.31 -3.01
C ARG A 34 -5.12 -16.10 -2.26
N PHE A 35 -5.98 -15.12 -1.95
CA PHE A 35 -5.68 -14.08 -0.96
C PHE A 35 -5.62 -14.65 0.48
N ILE A 36 -6.20 -15.84 0.70
CA ILE A 36 -6.37 -16.43 2.04
C ILE A 36 -5.45 -17.66 2.28
N ARG A 37 -4.96 -18.34 1.24
CA ARG A 37 -4.05 -19.49 1.39
C ARG A 37 -2.86 -19.42 0.46
N LEU A 38 -1.76 -18.81 0.91
CA LEU A 38 -0.42 -19.14 0.40
C LEU A 38 0.62 -19.20 1.54
N ARG A 39 0.33 -20.03 2.54
CA ARG A 39 1.37 -20.63 3.38
C ARG A 39 1.11 -22.12 3.60
N GLU A 40 1.19 -22.89 2.52
CA GLU A 40 1.67 -24.28 2.51
C GLU A 40 1.65 -24.81 1.06
N ALA A 41 2.83 -24.94 0.48
CA ALA A 41 3.00 -25.74 -0.74
C ALA A 41 2.67 -27.20 -0.43
N HIS A 42 1.99 -27.85 -1.38
CA HIS A 42 1.44 -29.22 -1.35
C HIS A 42 0.04 -29.37 -0.76
N HIS A 43 -0.99 -28.86 -1.44
CA HIS A 43 -2.17 -29.66 -1.79
C HIS A 43 -2.82 -29.06 -3.04
N LEU A 44 -2.67 -29.74 -4.18
CA LEU A 44 -3.63 -29.59 -5.28
C LEU A 44 -5.01 -29.91 -4.68
N GLY A 45 -5.86 -28.89 -4.57
CA GLY A 45 -7.20 -29.00 -3.99
C GLY A 45 -7.98 -30.14 -4.64
N ASN A 46 -8.65 -30.94 -3.81
CA ASN A 46 -9.48 -32.05 -4.25
C ASN A 46 -10.67 -31.50 -5.06
N PRO A 47 -11.01 -32.04 -6.26
CA PRO A 47 -12.11 -31.51 -7.09
C PRO A 47 -13.50 -31.46 -6.42
N HIS A 48 -13.69 -32.16 -5.30
CA HIS A 48 -14.89 -32.04 -4.47
C HIS A 48 -15.02 -30.67 -3.76
N ASP A 49 -13.92 -29.95 -3.54
CA ASP A 49 -13.88 -28.64 -2.87
C ASP A 49 -14.23 -27.48 -3.82
N ASP A 50 -14.18 -27.71 -5.14
CA ASP A 50 -14.53 -26.70 -6.15
C ASP A 50 -16.05 -26.56 -6.32
N GLY A 51 -16.80 -27.66 -6.21
CA GLY A 51 -18.28 -27.64 -6.25
C GLY A 51 -18.89 -26.90 -5.07
N ALA A 52 -18.41 -27.16 -3.86
CA ALA A 52 -18.88 -26.47 -2.65
C ALA A 52 -18.62 -24.96 -2.69
N ALA A 53 -17.49 -24.53 -3.26
CA ALA A 53 -17.16 -23.13 -3.43
C ALA A 53 -18.06 -22.44 -4.46
N GLN A 54 -18.33 -23.11 -5.59
CA GLN A 54 -19.28 -22.62 -6.60
C GLN A 54 -20.68 -22.47 -6.02
N ASP A 55 -21.15 -23.44 -5.23
CA ASP A 55 -22.44 -23.36 -4.55
C ASP A 55 -22.50 -22.19 -3.54
N ALA A 56 -21.41 -21.96 -2.80
CA ALA A 56 -21.31 -20.84 -1.87
C ALA A 56 -21.38 -19.49 -2.60
N VAL A 57 -20.66 -19.34 -3.72
CA VAL A 57 -20.73 -18.14 -4.57
C VAL A 57 -22.14 -17.97 -5.14
N ALA A 58 -22.75 -19.02 -5.67
CA ALA A 58 -24.11 -18.96 -6.20
C ALA A 58 -25.13 -18.54 -5.13
N ALA A 59 -25.02 -19.07 -3.91
CA ALA A 59 -25.86 -18.69 -2.79
C ALA A 59 -25.62 -17.24 -2.35
N ALA A 60 -24.38 -16.76 -2.34
CA ALA A 60 -24.05 -15.36 -2.04
C ALA A 60 -24.64 -14.40 -3.09
N VAL A 61 -24.52 -14.73 -4.38
CA VAL A 61 -25.12 -13.94 -5.47
C VAL A 61 -26.64 -13.94 -5.41
N ALA A 62 -27.26 -15.07 -5.06
CA ALA A 62 -28.72 -15.15 -4.90
C ALA A 62 -29.21 -14.25 -3.74
N ARG A 63 -28.50 -14.23 -2.61
CA ARG A 63 -28.78 -13.31 -1.49
C ARG A 63 -28.62 -11.85 -1.91
N ALA A 64 -27.49 -11.51 -2.55
CA ALA A 64 -27.25 -10.17 -3.06
C ALA A 64 -28.38 -9.72 -4.00
N ARG A 65 -28.86 -10.61 -4.88
CA ARG A 65 -29.98 -10.30 -5.78
C ARG A 65 -31.29 -10.02 -5.05
N ALA A 66 -31.65 -10.85 -4.08
CA ALA A 66 -32.87 -10.64 -3.29
C ALA A 66 -32.82 -9.33 -2.49
N ASP A 67 -31.67 -9.01 -1.89
CA ASP A 67 -31.51 -7.78 -1.11
C ASP A 67 -31.46 -6.54 -2.01
N VAL A 68 -30.77 -6.59 -3.15
CA VAL A 68 -30.76 -5.47 -4.12
C VAL A 68 -32.15 -5.21 -4.69
N GLU A 69 -32.95 -6.24 -4.99
CA GLU A 69 -34.33 -6.06 -5.45
C GLU A 69 -35.21 -5.38 -4.39
N LYS A 70 -34.98 -5.71 -3.12
CA LYS A 70 -35.80 -5.20 -2.01
C LYS A 70 -35.36 -3.83 -1.50
N PHE A 71 -34.06 -3.60 -1.39
CA PHE A 71 -33.46 -2.45 -0.70
C PHE A 71 -32.63 -1.57 -1.61
N GLY A 72 -32.34 -2.01 -2.83
CA GLY A 72 -31.46 -1.31 -3.78
C GLY A 72 -29.98 -1.60 -3.62
N TRP A 73 -29.57 -2.25 -2.53
CA TRP A 73 -28.18 -2.58 -2.23
C TRP A 73 -28.08 -3.79 -1.30
N HIS A 74 -26.89 -4.40 -1.26
CA HIS A 74 -26.48 -5.48 -0.38
C HIS A 74 -25.04 -5.25 0.08
N VAL A 75 -24.64 -5.81 1.22
CA VAL A 75 -23.24 -5.81 1.67
C VAL A 75 -22.71 -7.23 1.71
N VAL A 76 -21.62 -7.46 0.99
CA VAL A 76 -20.82 -8.68 1.08
C VAL A 76 -19.70 -8.44 2.09
N ALA A 77 -19.59 -9.30 3.10
CA ALA A 77 -18.51 -9.26 4.08
C ALA A 77 -17.66 -10.53 3.98
N LEU A 78 -16.35 -10.35 3.85
CA LEU A 78 -15.37 -11.43 3.72
C LEU A 78 -14.42 -11.37 4.91
N LYS A 79 -14.46 -12.41 5.74
CA LYS A 79 -13.49 -12.59 6.83
C LYS A 79 -12.16 -13.01 6.23
N GLY A 80 -11.07 -12.47 6.76
CA GLY A 80 -9.74 -13.00 6.49
C GLY A 80 -9.50 -14.28 7.29
N GLU A 81 -8.61 -15.16 6.79
CA GLU A 81 -8.10 -16.31 7.53
C GLU A 81 -6.58 -16.12 7.68
N GLY A 82 -6.14 -15.35 8.69
CA GLY A 82 -4.75 -14.91 8.81
C GLY A 82 -4.42 -13.59 8.11
N GLU A 83 -5.39 -12.99 7.43
CA GLU A 83 -5.28 -11.75 6.65
C GLU A 83 -6.38 -10.76 7.05
N LEU A 84 -6.33 -9.53 6.53
CA LEU A 84 -7.35 -8.52 6.83
C LEU A 84 -8.70 -8.86 6.17
N GLY A 85 -9.76 -8.76 6.96
CA GLY A 85 -11.12 -8.84 6.46
C GLY A 85 -11.53 -7.55 5.76
N PHE A 86 -12.48 -7.66 4.84
CA PHE A 86 -13.03 -6.49 4.16
C PHE A 86 -14.49 -6.71 3.77
N LEU A 87 -15.17 -5.64 3.41
CA LEU A 87 -16.55 -5.69 2.97
C LEU A 87 -16.76 -4.73 1.80
N TYR A 88 -17.73 -5.04 0.95
CA TYR A 88 -18.13 -4.16 -0.12
C TYR A 88 -19.62 -4.24 -0.42
N THR A 89 -20.14 -3.18 -1.03
CA THR A 89 -21.53 -3.16 -1.47
C THR A 89 -21.71 -3.82 -2.83
N VAL A 90 -22.93 -4.30 -3.08
CA VAL A 90 -23.40 -4.71 -4.40
C VAL A 90 -24.76 -4.05 -4.61
N GLY A 91 -24.98 -3.42 -5.77
CA GLY A 91 -26.27 -2.86 -6.17
C GLY A 91 -26.32 -1.34 -6.16
N LEU A 92 -25.41 -0.64 -5.46
CA LEU A 92 -25.37 0.82 -5.47
C LEU A 92 -25.20 1.38 -6.89
N TRP A 93 -24.36 0.71 -7.69
CA TRP A 93 -24.13 1.10 -9.07
C TRP A 93 -25.38 0.92 -9.94
N GLN A 94 -26.05 -0.22 -9.79
CA GLN A 94 -27.24 -0.52 -10.57
C GLN A 94 -28.39 0.42 -10.22
N THR A 95 -28.66 0.58 -8.92
CA THR A 95 -29.85 1.23 -8.40
C THR A 95 -29.71 2.74 -8.32
N TYR A 96 -28.58 3.24 -7.80
CA TYR A 96 -28.39 4.66 -7.48
C TYR A 96 -27.34 5.34 -8.37
N LYS A 97 -26.71 4.61 -9.30
CA LYS A 97 -25.61 5.11 -10.15
C LYS A 97 -24.43 5.63 -9.34
N HIS A 98 -24.24 5.09 -8.15
CA HIS A 98 -23.12 5.38 -7.27
C HIS A 98 -22.11 4.23 -7.34
N PRO A 99 -20.79 4.48 -7.33
CA PRO A 99 -19.80 3.41 -7.22
C PRO A 99 -20.04 2.48 -6.03
N GLU A 100 -19.72 1.20 -6.16
CA GLU A 100 -19.76 0.31 -4.99
C GLU A 100 -18.73 0.77 -3.95
N LEU A 101 -19.08 0.68 -2.67
CA LEU A 101 -18.18 1.00 -1.57
C LEU A 101 -17.37 -0.24 -1.21
N LEU A 102 -16.06 -0.09 -1.03
CA LEU A 102 -15.15 -1.11 -0.49
C LEU A 102 -14.48 -0.58 0.78
N VAL A 103 -14.45 -1.36 1.85
CA VAL A 103 -13.82 -1.00 3.13
C VAL A 103 -13.01 -2.16 3.65
N PHE A 104 -11.74 -1.91 3.97
CA PHE A 104 -10.87 -2.85 4.69
C PHE A 104 -10.99 -2.65 6.19
N ALA A 105 -11.07 -3.74 6.94
CA ALA A 105 -11.05 -3.73 8.38
C ALA A 105 -9.61 -3.84 8.91
N ALA A 106 -9.33 -3.26 10.06
CA ALA A 106 -8.06 -3.43 10.78
C ALA A 106 -7.96 -4.78 11.52
N SER A 107 -8.73 -5.79 11.08
CA SER A 107 -8.80 -7.12 11.66
C SER A 107 -9.34 -8.13 10.65
N GLU A 108 -9.18 -9.42 10.94
CA GLU A 108 -9.75 -10.50 10.12
C GLU A 108 -11.28 -10.46 10.03
N ASP A 109 -11.97 -9.98 11.08
CA ASP A 109 -13.42 -9.84 11.09
C ASP A 109 -13.86 -8.42 10.67
N PRO A 110 -14.49 -8.21 9.51
CA PRO A 110 -14.96 -6.91 9.09
C PRO A 110 -16.34 -6.53 9.66
N SER A 111 -16.97 -7.40 10.46
CA SER A 111 -18.32 -7.18 11.00
C SER A 111 -18.52 -5.83 11.70
N PRO A 112 -17.54 -5.25 12.43
CA PRO A 112 -17.68 -3.93 13.02
C PRO A 112 -17.97 -2.80 12.01
N PHE A 113 -17.58 -2.96 10.75
CA PHE A 113 -17.79 -1.97 9.69
C PHE A 113 -19.15 -2.06 9.00
N LEU A 114 -19.92 -3.15 9.20
CA LEU A 114 -21.21 -3.37 8.55
C LEU A 114 -22.19 -2.22 8.78
N GLY A 115 -22.30 -1.74 10.02
CA GLY A 115 -23.22 -0.66 10.38
C GLY A 115 -22.87 0.67 9.71
N PHE A 116 -21.57 0.97 9.57
CA PHE A 116 -21.09 2.18 8.90
C PHE A 116 -21.40 2.15 7.41
N VAL A 117 -21.14 1.03 6.74
CA VAL A 117 -21.41 0.89 5.31
C VAL A 117 -22.90 0.86 5.02
N ALA A 118 -23.71 0.19 5.84
CA ALA A 118 -25.17 0.23 5.72
C ALA A 118 -25.73 1.66 5.88
N LYS A 119 -25.20 2.44 6.84
CA LYS A 119 -25.58 3.85 7.03
C LYS A 119 -25.24 4.69 5.80
N LEU A 120 -24.05 4.50 5.21
CA LEU A 120 -23.65 5.20 3.98
C LEU A 120 -24.48 4.78 2.77
N ALA A 121 -24.78 3.49 2.63
CA ALA A 121 -25.66 3.00 1.57
C ALA A 121 -27.06 3.61 1.66
N ASN A 122 -27.62 3.76 2.88
CA ASN A 122 -28.88 4.46 3.10
C ASN A 122 -28.81 5.96 2.74
N ARG A 123 -27.73 6.65 3.12
CA ARG A 123 -27.51 8.05 2.72
C ARG A 123 -27.49 8.21 1.19
N ILE A 124 -26.82 7.29 0.49
CA ILE A 124 -26.80 7.24 -0.97
C ILE A 124 -28.21 6.98 -1.53
N ALA A 125 -28.95 6.04 -0.94
CA ALA A 125 -30.33 5.76 -1.31
C ALA A 125 -31.28 6.95 -1.11
N GLU A 126 -30.99 7.81 -0.13
CA GLU A 126 -31.69 9.06 0.15
C GLU A 126 -31.26 10.22 -0.78
N GLY A 127 -30.29 9.99 -1.67
CA GLY A 127 -29.87 10.92 -2.72
C GLY A 127 -28.51 11.58 -2.49
N GLU A 128 -27.76 11.22 -1.45
CA GLU A 128 -26.39 11.69 -1.28
C GLU A 128 -25.48 11.08 -2.35
N THR A 129 -24.63 11.90 -2.97
CA THR A 129 -23.57 11.42 -3.87
C THR A 129 -22.23 11.66 -3.19
N LEU A 130 -21.53 10.59 -2.83
CA LEU A 130 -20.20 10.71 -2.25
C LEU A 130 -19.23 11.13 -3.35
N ARG A 131 -18.53 12.24 -3.14
CA ARG A 131 -17.50 12.70 -4.07
C ARG A 131 -16.30 11.76 -4.02
N ILE A 132 -15.91 11.20 -5.15
CA ILE A 132 -14.68 10.40 -5.28
C ILE A 132 -13.45 11.30 -5.13
N GLY A 133 -12.48 10.89 -4.32
CA GLY A 133 -11.34 11.72 -3.95
C GLY A 133 -11.68 12.76 -2.89
N GLY A 134 -12.85 12.66 -2.24
CA GLY A 134 -13.34 13.59 -1.23
C GLY A 134 -13.39 12.98 0.16
N THR A 135 -13.67 13.82 1.16
CA THR A 135 -13.98 13.39 2.52
C THR A 135 -15.48 13.11 2.66
N VAL A 136 -15.81 12.17 3.55
CA VAL A 136 -17.18 11.77 3.87
C VAL A 136 -17.37 11.95 5.37
N GLU A 137 -18.06 13.01 5.75
CA GLU A 137 -18.34 13.30 7.15
C GLU A 137 -19.20 12.20 7.80
N GLY A 138 -18.86 11.85 9.03
CA GLY A 138 -19.56 10.84 9.82
C GLY A 138 -19.61 9.45 9.17
N ALA A 139 -18.59 9.11 8.37
CA ALA A 139 -18.45 7.80 7.73
C ALA A 139 -18.26 6.68 8.77
N PHE A 140 -17.46 6.94 9.81
CA PHE A 140 -17.13 5.99 10.86
C PHE A 140 -17.53 6.53 12.24
N GLY A 141 -18.84 6.77 12.41
CA GLY A 141 -19.37 7.39 13.62
C GLY A 141 -19.19 8.90 13.57
N ASP A 142 -18.38 9.44 14.48
CA ASP A 142 -18.01 10.86 14.50
C ASP A 142 -16.77 11.16 13.63
N LEU A 143 -16.08 10.12 13.16
CA LEU A 143 -14.91 10.27 12.30
C LEU A 143 -15.32 10.40 10.83
N ALA A 144 -14.65 11.31 10.12
CA ALA A 144 -14.72 11.38 8.67
C ALA A 144 -14.03 10.16 8.03
N GLY A 145 -14.46 9.81 6.82
CA GLY A 145 -13.74 8.89 5.93
C GLY A 145 -13.23 9.63 4.70
N ALA A 146 -12.41 8.98 3.89
CA ALA A 146 -12.01 9.50 2.58
C ALA A 146 -12.23 8.46 1.50
N THR A 147 -12.63 8.91 0.31
CA THR A 147 -12.87 8.03 -0.83
C THR A 147 -11.72 8.10 -1.83
N ARG A 148 -11.31 6.96 -2.38
CA ARG A 148 -10.48 6.92 -3.60
C ARG A 148 -11.01 5.86 -4.55
N ALA A 149 -10.85 6.12 -5.85
CA ALA A 149 -11.26 5.17 -6.88
C ALA A 149 -10.42 3.88 -6.77
N VAL A 150 -11.05 2.73 -7.01
CA VAL A 150 -10.34 1.46 -7.13
C VAL A 150 -10.01 1.23 -8.60
N LEU A 151 -8.73 0.97 -8.92
CA LEU A 151 -8.33 0.65 -10.28
C LEU A 151 -8.92 -0.69 -10.74
N PRO A 152 -9.32 -0.84 -12.02
CA PRO A 152 -9.95 -2.05 -12.54
C PRO A 152 -9.17 -3.35 -12.27
N ARG A 153 -7.82 -3.28 -12.25
CA ARG A 153 -6.93 -4.43 -12.00
C ARG A 153 -7.21 -5.15 -10.68
N TRP A 154 -7.76 -4.44 -9.69
CA TRP A 154 -8.00 -4.96 -8.35
C TRP A 154 -9.38 -5.59 -8.18
N LEU A 155 -10.31 -5.34 -9.12
CA LEU A 155 -11.70 -5.73 -8.94
C LEU A 155 -11.89 -7.24 -8.80
N LEU A 156 -11.15 -8.03 -9.58
CA LEU A 156 -11.25 -9.48 -9.51
C LEU A 156 -10.66 -10.06 -8.23
N SER A 157 -9.72 -9.36 -7.61
CA SER A 157 -9.08 -9.79 -6.35
C SER A 157 -9.97 -9.53 -5.14
N PHE A 158 -10.73 -8.43 -5.15
CA PHE A 158 -11.48 -8.01 -3.97
C PHE A 158 -13.00 -8.10 -4.12
N VAL A 159 -13.58 -7.82 -5.29
CA VAL A 159 -15.06 -7.70 -5.44
C VAL A 159 -15.67 -8.81 -6.31
N GLY A 160 -15.14 -10.03 -6.20
CA GLY A 160 -15.54 -11.17 -7.03
C GLY A 160 -17.05 -11.46 -7.07
N ILE A 161 -17.77 -11.40 -5.93
CA ILE A 161 -19.23 -11.60 -5.92
C ILE A 161 -19.96 -10.49 -6.69
N ALA A 162 -19.48 -9.25 -6.63
CA ALA A 162 -20.06 -8.16 -7.42
C ALA A 162 -19.87 -8.43 -8.92
N ALA A 163 -18.68 -8.90 -9.32
CA ALA A 163 -18.41 -9.24 -10.71
C ALA A 163 -19.33 -10.36 -11.23
N VAL A 164 -19.55 -11.42 -10.44
CA VAL A 164 -20.52 -12.48 -10.79
C VAL A 164 -21.95 -11.94 -10.83
N TYR A 165 -22.33 -11.07 -9.89
CA TYR A 165 -23.65 -10.45 -9.83
C TYR A 165 -23.96 -9.62 -11.09
N TYR A 166 -23.01 -8.78 -11.52
CA TYR A 166 -23.11 -7.94 -12.71
C TYR A 166 -22.85 -8.69 -14.02
N GLY A 167 -22.19 -9.84 -13.95
CA GLY A 167 -21.77 -10.63 -15.11
C GLY A 167 -20.60 -10.02 -15.90
N ASN A 168 -19.91 -9.02 -15.33
CA ASN A 168 -18.73 -8.35 -15.89
C ASN A 168 -17.96 -7.62 -14.78
N VAL A 169 -16.90 -6.89 -15.14
CA VAL A 169 -16.12 -6.00 -14.24
C VAL A 169 -16.24 -4.53 -14.63
N ASP A 170 -17.27 -4.17 -15.40
CA ASP A 170 -17.53 -2.82 -15.90
C ASP A 170 -18.49 -2.07 -14.96
N PHE A 171 -18.03 -1.91 -13.71
CA PHE A 171 -18.70 -1.13 -12.70
C PHE A 171 -17.67 -0.42 -11.81
N PRO A 172 -17.92 0.85 -11.46
CA PRO A 172 -16.98 1.60 -10.64
C PRO A 172 -17.05 1.16 -9.18
N VAL A 173 -15.89 1.12 -8.53
CA VAL A 173 -15.75 0.88 -7.09
C VAL A 173 -14.95 2.03 -6.50
N THR A 174 -15.36 2.49 -5.32
CA THR A 174 -14.58 3.41 -4.49
C THR A 174 -14.24 2.73 -3.19
N GLN A 175 -12.97 2.80 -2.82
CA GLN A 175 -12.54 2.43 -1.48
C GLN A 175 -12.79 3.59 -0.54
N LEU A 176 -13.35 3.29 0.63
CA LEU A 176 -13.56 4.23 1.72
C LEU A 176 -12.56 3.90 2.83
N TYR A 177 -11.69 4.86 3.11
CA TYR A 177 -10.61 4.77 4.06
C TYR A 177 -11.00 5.39 5.38
N TRP A 178 -10.63 4.74 6.48
CA TRP A 178 -10.71 5.30 7.82
C TRP A 178 -9.39 6.01 8.19
N PRO A 179 -9.45 7.09 8.97
CA PRO A 179 -8.28 7.84 9.39
C PRO A 179 -7.60 7.20 10.62
N ASP A 180 -6.36 7.58 10.88
CA ASP A 180 -5.70 7.29 12.15
C ASP A 180 -6.24 8.17 13.29
N ARG A 181 -5.62 8.06 14.48
CA ARG A 181 -6.00 8.86 15.67
C ARG A 181 -5.79 10.37 15.50
N ALA A 182 -4.93 10.78 14.58
CA ALA A 182 -4.67 12.19 14.26
C ALA A 182 -5.61 12.72 13.16
N GLY A 183 -6.48 11.88 12.60
CA GLY A 183 -7.37 12.26 11.51
C GLY A 183 -6.71 12.21 10.13
N LEU A 184 -5.53 11.58 10.02
CA LEU A 184 -4.79 11.46 8.77
C LEU A 184 -5.19 10.18 8.04
N PHE A 185 -5.05 10.18 6.71
CA PHE A 185 -5.26 9.02 5.84
C PHE A 185 -3.92 8.44 5.34
N PRO A 186 -3.90 7.19 4.84
CA PRO A 186 -2.64 6.49 4.52
C PRO A 186 -1.72 7.19 3.51
N TRP A 187 -2.23 8.12 2.70
CA TRP A 187 -1.43 8.92 1.75
C TRP A 187 -1.02 10.29 2.28
N GLN A 188 -1.23 10.55 3.57
CA GLN A 188 -0.86 11.81 4.21
C GLN A 188 0.33 11.57 5.13
N SER A 189 1.37 12.36 4.92
CA SER A 189 2.57 12.35 5.75
C SER A 189 2.24 12.50 7.25
N GLY A 190 2.89 11.69 8.08
CA GLY A 190 2.61 11.58 9.51
C GLY A 190 1.51 10.58 9.89
N PHE A 191 0.88 9.91 8.91
CA PHE A 191 -0.04 8.80 9.18
C PHE A 191 0.64 7.68 9.96
N ASP A 192 -0.10 7.08 10.89
CA ASP A 192 0.37 5.95 11.70
C ASP A 192 0.82 4.76 10.82
N ALA A 193 2.13 4.49 10.84
CA ALA A 193 2.76 3.46 10.03
C ALA A 193 2.23 2.04 10.32
N ASP A 194 1.87 1.77 11.58
CA ASP A 194 1.34 0.45 11.99
C ASP A 194 -0.05 0.18 11.39
N LEU A 195 -0.79 1.25 11.04
CA LEU A 195 -2.10 1.17 10.43
C LEU A 195 -2.04 1.13 8.90
N PHE A 196 -0.89 1.39 8.28
CA PHE A 196 -0.78 1.45 6.82
C PHE A 196 -1.00 0.07 6.19
N ALA A 197 -0.48 -0.97 6.84
CA ALA A 197 -0.68 -2.36 6.43
C ALA A 197 -2.17 -2.74 6.37
N ALA A 198 -3.01 -2.09 7.20
CA ALA A 198 -4.42 -2.40 7.35
C ALA A 198 -5.31 -1.95 6.18
N GLN A 199 -4.81 -1.09 5.29
CA GLN A 199 -5.60 -0.51 4.19
C GLN A 199 -4.78 -0.45 2.90
N PRO A 200 -4.84 -1.48 2.04
CA PRO A 200 -4.26 -1.44 0.71
C PRO A 200 -4.71 -0.21 -0.07
N LEU A 201 -3.82 0.35 -0.88
CA LEU A 201 -4.09 1.56 -1.67
C LEU A 201 -4.45 1.20 -3.11
N LEU A 202 -5.69 0.79 -3.33
CA LEU A 202 -6.13 0.25 -4.61
C LEU A 202 -6.31 1.31 -5.71
N ASP A 203 -6.01 2.58 -5.44
CA ASP A 203 -5.91 3.64 -6.43
C ASP A 203 -4.49 3.76 -7.03
N GLN A 204 -3.50 3.07 -6.45
CA GLN A 204 -2.11 3.14 -6.86
C GLN A 204 -1.82 2.23 -8.05
N GLU A 205 -1.19 2.80 -9.07
CA GLU A 205 -0.62 2.05 -10.20
C GLU A 205 0.67 1.32 -9.81
N ASN A 206 1.41 1.86 -8.83
CA ASN A 206 2.59 1.20 -8.30
C ASN A 206 2.17 0.04 -7.41
N VAL A 207 2.33 -1.19 -7.90
CA VAL A 207 1.88 -2.42 -7.23
C VAL A 207 2.56 -2.68 -5.87
N VAL A 208 3.74 -2.10 -5.62
CA VAL A 208 4.41 -2.18 -4.32
C VAL A 208 3.76 -1.20 -3.33
N LEU A 209 3.52 0.04 -3.75
CA LEU A 209 2.83 1.05 -2.91
C LEU A 209 1.34 0.77 -2.73
N ALA A 210 0.73 -0.02 -3.61
CA ALA A 210 -0.64 -0.51 -3.44
C ALA A 210 -0.78 -1.38 -2.17
N ASN A 211 0.33 -1.89 -1.63
CA ASN A 211 0.38 -2.61 -0.36
C ASN A 211 -0.60 -3.80 -0.31
N VAL A 212 -0.56 -4.61 -1.37
CA VAL A 212 -1.41 -5.80 -1.55
C VAL A 212 -0.69 -7.11 -1.21
N GLY A 213 0.56 -7.02 -0.74
CA GLY A 213 1.41 -8.16 -0.42
C GLY A 213 2.08 -8.79 -1.65
N TYR A 214 3.12 -9.59 -1.40
CA TYR A 214 3.95 -10.19 -2.45
C TYR A 214 3.16 -11.15 -3.36
N ASP A 215 2.29 -11.99 -2.83
CA ASP A 215 1.62 -13.01 -3.63
C ASP A 215 0.67 -12.39 -4.67
N GLU A 216 0.03 -11.28 -4.33
CA GLU A 216 -0.82 -10.54 -5.25
C GLU A 216 -0.01 -9.78 -6.31
N VAL A 217 1.13 -9.18 -5.90
CA VAL A 217 2.09 -8.60 -6.86
C VAL A 217 2.60 -9.67 -7.83
N LEU A 218 2.95 -10.86 -7.34
CA LEU A 218 3.41 -11.97 -8.15
C LEU A 218 2.31 -12.46 -9.12
N ARG A 219 1.04 -12.50 -8.68
CA ARG A 219 -0.08 -12.80 -9.57
C ARG A 219 -0.16 -11.79 -10.72
N ILE A 220 -0.10 -10.50 -10.42
CA ILE A 220 -0.14 -9.44 -11.44
C ILE A 220 1.02 -9.56 -12.41
N ILE A 221 2.23 -9.83 -11.92
CA ILE A 221 3.40 -10.06 -12.77
C ILE A 221 3.17 -11.24 -13.72
N ASN A 222 2.54 -12.31 -13.26
CA ASN A 222 2.24 -13.48 -14.09
C ASN A 222 1.16 -13.19 -15.14
N ASP A 223 0.17 -12.36 -14.80
CA ASP A 223 -0.98 -12.06 -15.67
C ASP A 223 -0.68 -10.92 -16.67
N GLU A 224 0.00 -9.87 -16.24
CA GLU A 224 0.27 -8.64 -16.99
C GLU A 224 1.73 -8.51 -17.47
N GLY A 225 2.63 -9.33 -16.94
CA GLY A 225 4.04 -9.40 -17.31
C GLY A 225 5.01 -8.65 -16.38
N ALA A 226 6.27 -9.06 -16.40
CA ALA A 226 7.34 -8.56 -15.52
C ALA A 226 7.61 -7.05 -15.62
N ARG A 227 7.17 -6.38 -16.70
CA ARG A 227 7.32 -4.93 -16.86
C ARG A 227 6.55 -4.13 -15.81
N ILE A 228 5.46 -4.69 -15.26
CA ILE A 228 4.72 -4.04 -14.17
C ILE A 228 5.61 -3.84 -12.95
N LEU A 229 6.34 -4.89 -12.55
CA LEU A 229 7.27 -4.79 -11.43
C LEU A 229 8.40 -3.80 -11.75
N GLN A 230 9.00 -3.89 -12.94
CA GLN A 230 10.08 -2.96 -13.31
C GLN A 230 9.61 -1.51 -13.23
N THR A 231 8.41 -1.21 -13.73
CA THR A 231 7.83 0.14 -13.64
C THR A 231 7.61 0.56 -12.19
N ALA A 232 7.18 -0.35 -11.31
CA ALA A 232 7.03 -0.06 -9.90
C ALA A 232 8.39 0.26 -9.22
N LEU A 233 9.44 -0.51 -9.56
CA LEU A 233 10.80 -0.29 -9.05
C LEU A 233 11.40 1.03 -9.57
N ASP A 234 11.23 1.35 -10.85
CA ASP A 234 11.70 2.62 -11.45
C ASP A 234 11.08 3.85 -10.78
N ASN A 235 9.94 3.69 -10.09
CA ASN A 235 9.26 4.74 -9.33
C ASN A 235 9.63 4.77 -7.85
N LEU A 236 10.46 3.85 -7.35
CA LEU A 236 10.83 3.76 -5.93
C LEU A 236 12.34 3.84 -5.69
N PHE A 237 13.12 3.67 -6.74
CA PHE A 237 14.57 3.62 -6.70
C PHE A 237 15.19 4.60 -7.69
N LEU A 238 16.38 5.07 -7.37
CA LEU A 238 17.24 5.74 -8.35
C LEU A 238 17.68 4.75 -9.42
N LYS A 239 17.93 5.26 -10.62
CA LYS A 239 18.33 4.44 -11.76
C LYS A 239 19.81 4.06 -11.68
N PRO A 240 20.22 2.87 -12.16
CA PRO A 240 21.62 2.44 -12.12
C PRO A 240 22.61 3.44 -12.74
N GLU A 241 22.24 4.10 -13.84
CA GLU A 241 23.06 5.13 -14.49
C GLU A 241 23.29 6.38 -13.63
N GLU A 242 22.45 6.62 -12.63
CA GLU A 242 22.56 7.74 -11.69
C GLU A 242 23.52 7.44 -10.52
N LEU A 243 23.96 6.19 -10.38
CA LEU A 243 24.83 5.73 -9.29
C LEU A 243 26.32 5.67 -9.69
N VAL A 244 26.65 6.01 -10.94
CA VAL A 244 28.01 5.84 -11.49
C VAL A 244 28.92 7.01 -11.10
N GLY A 245 30.16 6.72 -10.72
CA GLY A 245 31.26 7.69 -10.69
C GLY A 245 31.61 8.29 -9.31
N VAL A 246 31.00 7.82 -8.23
CA VAL A 246 31.32 8.21 -6.84
C VAL A 246 31.36 6.95 -5.97
N ASP A 247 32.30 6.83 -5.03
CA ASP A 247 32.20 5.80 -3.99
C ASP A 247 31.12 6.22 -2.97
N LEU A 248 29.92 5.70 -3.17
CA LEU A 248 28.75 6.00 -2.35
C LEU A 248 28.84 5.41 -0.93
N LEU A 249 29.78 4.48 -0.70
CA LEU A 249 29.85 3.70 0.53
C LEU A 249 30.94 4.19 1.49
N ASP A 250 31.84 5.07 1.05
CA ASP A 250 32.98 5.57 1.83
C ASP A 250 32.61 5.93 3.27
N GLU A 251 31.56 6.74 3.46
CA GLU A 251 31.17 7.21 4.79
C GLU A 251 30.42 6.18 5.64
N TRP A 252 30.05 5.05 5.03
CA TRP A 252 29.32 3.96 5.67
C TRP A 252 30.14 2.67 5.83
N ARG A 253 31.34 2.55 5.22
CA ARG A 253 32.21 1.36 5.28
C ARG A 253 32.48 0.87 6.70
N TRP A 254 32.57 1.77 7.67
CA TRP A 254 32.76 1.43 9.09
C TRP A 254 31.59 0.61 9.67
N ARG A 255 30.39 0.71 9.09
CA ARG A 255 29.18 0.02 9.52
C ARG A 255 28.85 -1.21 8.69
N ILE A 256 29.05 -1.14 7.37
CA ILE A 256 28.61 -2.18 6.42
C ILE A 256 29.73 -3.11 5.96
N GLY A 257 30.99 -2.77 6.23
CA GLY A 257 32.16 -3.51 5.77
C GLY A 257 32.61 -3.16 4.34
N ALA A 258 33.72 -3.78 3.93
CA ALA A 258 34.37 -3.50 2.65
C ALA A 258 33.77 -4.28 1.46
N ASP A 259 33.12 -5.41 1.73
CA ASP A 259 32.70 -6.36 0.68
C ASP A 259 31.32 -6.06 0.08
N ALA A 260 30.57 -5.13 0.68
CA ALA A 260 29.26 -4.71 0.19
C ALA A 260 29.38 -3.83 -1.05
N GLU A 261 28.49 -4.05 -2.03
CA GLU A 261 28.27 -3.17 -3.18
C GLU A 261 26.84 -2.61 -3.14
N VAL A 262 26.63 -1.40 -3.68
CA VAL A 262 25.29 -0.83 -3.81
C VAL A 262 24.48 -1.67 -4.79
N PHE A 263 23.33 -2.17 -4.35
CA PHE A 263 22.38 -2.89 -5.19
C PHE A 263 21.25 -1.97 -5.68
N GLN A 264 20.60 -1.26 -4.77
CA GLN A 264 19.52 -0.32 -5.05
C GLN A 264 19.56 0.84 -4.05
N VAL A 265 19.10 2.02 -4.47
CA VAL A 265 19.00 3.21 -3.62
C VAL A 265 17.57 3.73 -3.66
N THR A 266 16.90 3.80 -2.52
CA THR A 266 15.52 4.30 -2.45
C THR A 266 15.47 5.79 -2.76
N LEU A 267 14.29 6.32 -3.08
CA LEU A 267 14.10 7.77 -3.23
C LEU A 267 14.34 8.56 -1.92
N PHE A 268 14.49 7.90 -0.77
CA PHE A 268 14.87 8.51 0.52
C PHE A 268 16.36 8.34 0.85
N GLY A 269 17.15 7.78 -0.08
CA GLY A 269 18.60 7.61 0.08
C GLY A 269 19.04 6.34 0.80
N ASP A 270 18.10 5.49 1.23
CA ASP A 270 18.42 4.22 1.87
C ASP A 270 19.01 3.21 0.90
N LEU A 271 19.93 2.39 1.41
CA LEU A 271 20.75 1.51 0.59
C LEU A 271 20.33 0.05 0.78
N PHE A 272 19.98 -0.61 -0.32
CA PHE A 272 20.09 -2.06 -0.40
C PHE A 272 21.48 -2.43 -0.90
N LEU A 273 22.11 -3.39 -0.24
CA LEU A 273 23.50 -3.75 -0.44
C LEU A 273 23.60 -5.21 -0.88
N ARG A 274 24.40 -5.51 -1.91
CA ARG A 274 24.68 -6.88 -2.35
C ARG A 274 26.05 -7.31 -1.88
N PHE A 275 26.13 -8.55 -1.38
CA PHE A 275 27.37 -9.16 -0.91
C PHE A 275 27.86 -10.26 -1.86
N PRO A 276 29.13 -10.72 -1.73
CA PRO A 276 29.73 -11.68 -2.66
C PRO A 276 29.02 -13.04 -2.75
N ASP A 277 28.36 -13.50 -1.68
CA ASP A 277 27.56 -14.73 -1.66
C ASP A 277 26.14 -14.53 -2.26
N GLY A 278 25.82 -13.32 -2.74
CA GLY A 278 24.57 -12.96 -3.38
C GLY A 278 23.48 -12.40 -2.46
N HIS A 279 23.68 -12.42 -1.13
CA HIS A 279 22.65 -11.93 -0.22
C HIS A 279 22.49 -10.42 -0.26
N ILE A 280 21.30 -9.97 0.16
CA ILE A 280 20.95 -8.56 0.20
C ILE A 280 20.84 -8.10 1.66
N GLY A 281 21.61 -7.06 2.00
CA GLY A 281 21.50 -6.28 3.22
C GLY A 281 20.77 -4.96 3.00
N TRP A 282 20.45 -4.27 4.08
CA TRP A 282 19.78 -2.97 4.05
C TRP A 282 20.34 -2.04 5.12
N LEU A 283 20.62 -0.80 4.71
CA LEU A 283 21.00 0.30 5.56
C LEU A 283 19.94 1.40 5.45
N ASP A 284 19.26 1.66 6.56
CA ASP A 284 18.48 2.87 6.79
C ASP A 284 19.46 3.98 7.16
N THR A 285 19.63 4.92 6.24
CA THR A 285 20.56 6.04 6.36
C THR A 285 20.04 7.11 7.32
N GLY A 286 18.73 7.21 7.50
CA GLY A 286 18.09 8.17 8.40
C GLY A 286 18.20 7.78 9.88
N SER A 287 18.14 6.49 10.19
CA SER A 287 18.26 5.96 11.56
C SER A 287 19.63 5.33 11.86
N ALA A 288 20.49 5.17 10.86
CA ALA A 288 21.73 4.37 10.92
C ALA A 288 21.49 2.89 11.29
N HIS A 289 20.25 2.42 11.16
CA HIS A 289 19.91 1.01 11.37
C HIS A 289 20.41 0.18 10.19
N TYR A 290 21.12 -0.91 10.50
CA TYR A 290 21.73 -1.77 9.49
C TYR A 290 21.36 -3.23 9.78
N ILE A 291 20.89 -3.91 8.74
CA ILE A 291 20.64 -5.34 8.74
C ILE A 291 21.45 -5.96 7.63
N GLU A 292 22.43 -6.77 8.02
CA GLU A 292 23.34 -7.44 7.09
C GLU A 292 22.61 -8.33 6.09
N ARG A 293 21.58 -9.06 6.53
CA ARG A 293 20.82 -9.97 5.68
C ARG A 293 19.32 -9.80 5.87
N ILE A 294 18.68 -9.14 4.90
CA ILE A 294 17.22 -9.08 4.79
C ILE A 294 16.67 -10.10 3.80
N ALA A 295 17.47 -10.51 2.80
CA ALA A 295 17.08 -11.48 1.80
C ALA A 295 18.27 -12.34 1.34
N PRO A 296 18.02 -13.61 0.96
CA PRO A 296 19.09 -14.50 0.48
C PRO A 296 19.61 -14.12 -0.91
N ASP A 297 18.79 -13.47 -1.73
CA ASP A 297 19.07 -13.10 -3.11
C ASP A 297 18.09 -12.01 -3.60
N GLN A 298 18.15 -11.67 -4.89
CA GLN A 298 17.28 -10.68 -5.52
C GLN A 298 15.79 -11.09 -5.52
N ASP A 299 15.48 -12.36 -5.72
CA ASP A 299 14.08 -12.83 -5.75
C ASP A 299 13.46 -12.78 -4.35
N GLY A 300 14.22 -13.18 -3.33
CA GLY A 300 13.88 -13.00 -1.93
C GLY A 300 13.71 -11.54 -1.54
N TRP A 301 14.52 -10.64 -2.12
CA TRP A 301 14.39 -9.20 -1.88
C TRP A 301 13.08 -8.62 -2.43
N ILE A 302 12.63 -9.05 -3.62
CA ILE A 302 11.33 -8.62 -4.17
C ILE A 302 10.20 -9.01 -3.20
N ARG A 303 10.26 -10.22 -2.61
CA ARG A 303 9.30 -10.64 -1.58
C ARG A 303 9.31 -9.70 -0.39
N VAL A 304 10.50 -9.37 0.14
CA VAL A 304 10.64 -8.51 1.31
C VAL A 304 10.01 -7.13 1.08
N ILE A 305 10.33 -6.46 -0.03
CA ILE A 305 9.83 -5.10 -0.30
C ILE A 305 8.33 -5.06 -0.59
N CYS A 306 7.74 -6.15 -1.10
CA CYS A 306 6.30 -6.24 -1.35
C CYS A 306 5.50 -6.65 -0.10
N THR A 307 6.13 -7.31 0.86
CA THR A 307 5.49 -7.70 2.13
C THR A 307 5.42 -6.53 3.12
N ASP A 308 6.45 -5.69 3.15
CA ASP A 308 6.52 -4.57 4.08
C ASP A 308 7.07 -3.30 3.39
N PRO A 309 6.27 -2.67 2.49
CA PRO A 309 6.72 -1.48 1.79
C PRO A 309 6.91 -0.27 2.72
N VAL A 310 6.21 -0.24 3.87
CA VAL A 310 6.27 0.86 4.84
C VAL A 310 7.68 1.05 5.38
N ARG A 311 8.35 -0.07 5.67
CA ARG A 311 9.70 -0.11 6.19
C ARG A 311 10.75 0.53 5.31
N PHE A 312 10.55 0.56 3.99
CA PHE A 312 11.60 0.93 3.03
C PHE A 312 11.32 2.23 2.27
N PHE A 313 10.05 2.63 2.16
CA PHE A 313 9.66 3.66 1.17
C PHE A 313 8.92 4.86 1.73
N HIS A 314 8.69 4.91 3.06
CA HIS A 314 7.93 5.99 3.70
C HIS A 314 6.65 6.35 2.91
N PRO A 315 5.77 5.37 2.61
CA PRO A 315 4.78 5.48 1.54
C PRO A 315 3.80 6.64 1.75
N SER A 316 3.34 6.89 2.99
CA SER A 316 2.45 8.00 3.31
C SER A 316 3.07 9.36 2.96
N THR A 317 4.35 9.53 3.27
CA THR A 317 5.10 10.75 2.97
C THR A 317 5.41 10.85 1.47
N LEU A 318 5.84 9.76 0.83
CA LEU A 318 6.09 9.73 -0.61
C LEU A 318 4.85 10.09 -1.43
N LEU A 319 3.69 9.53 -1.07
CA LEU A 319 2.42 9.81 -1.73
C LEU A 319 1.97 11.25 -1.49
N HIS A 320 2.19 11.79 -0.28
CA HIS A 320 1.88 13.20 0.01
C HIS A 320 2.75 14.13 -0.84
N LEU A 321 4.06 13.91 -0.92
CA LEU A 321 4.98 14.70 -1.75
C LEU A 321 4.56 14.69 -3.23
N ARG A 322 4.22 13.53 -3.77
CA ARG A 322 3.73 13.39 -5.15
C ARG A 322 2.44 14.15 -5.40
N SER A 323 1.52 14.13 -4.43
CA SER A 323 0.27 14.90 -4.54
C SER A 323 0.50 16.41 -4.60
N LEU A 324 1.63 16.88 -4.06
CA LEU A 324 2.05 18.28 -4.09
C LEU A 324 2.95 18.61 -5.31
N GLY A 325 3.27 17.62 -6.15
CA GLY A 325 4.18 17.79 -7.29
C GLY A 325 5.65 17.94 -6.89
N TYR A 326 6.00 17.61 -5.65
CA TYR A 326 7.39 17.60 -5.19
C TYR A 326 8.02 16.27 -5.62
N LEU A 327 8.88 16.32 -6.65
CA LEU A 327 9.52 15.16 -7.29
C LEU A 327 11.04 15.35 -7.23
N THR A 328 11.80 14.24 -7.18
CA THR A 328 13.26 14.27 -7.29
C THR A 328 13.71 14.41 -8.74
N GLY A 329 14.84 15.09 -8.97
CA GLY A 329 15.59 15.05 -10.22
C GLY A 329 16.55 13.86 -10.29
N PRO A 330 17.29 13.72 -11.41
CA PRO A 330 18.27 12.65 -11.58
C PRO A 330 19.36 12.67 -10.50
N GLY A 331 19.55 11.55 -9.80
CA GLY A 331 20.53 11.42 -8.72
C GLY A 331 20.21 12.20 -7.44
N GLU A 332 18.99 12.73 -7.31
CA GLU A 332 18.50 13.42 -6.11
C GLU A 332 17.60 12.52 -5.28
N VAL A 333 17.62 12.72 -3.96
CA VAL A 333 16.81 11.98 -2.98
C VAL A 333 16.10 12.94 -2.05
N TYR A 334 15.00 12.48 -1.45
CA TYR A 334 14.41 13.13 -0.29
C TYR A 334 15.28 12.84 0.94
N SER A 335 15.84 13.88 1.53
CA SER A 335 16.65 13.78 2.74
C SER A 335 15.95 14.47 3.90
N TRP A 336 15.96 13.83 5.06
CA TRP A 336 15.46 14.43 6.30
C TRP A 336 16.31 15.64 6.68
N ILE A 337 15.69 16.81 6.92
CA ILE A 337 16.38 18.00 7.43
C ILE A 337 16.94 17.69 8.82
N ARG A 338 16.11 17.10 9.67
CA ARG A 338 16.52 16.45 10.91
C ARG A 338 16.29 14.94 10.77
N PRO A 339 17.34 14.11 10.67
CA PRO A 339 17.19 12.68 10.53
C PRO A 339 16.57 11.97 11.75
N PRO A 340 15.90 10.80 11.56
CA PRO A 340 15.36 9.98 12.64
C PRO A 340 16.36 9.67 13.76
N MET A 341 17.64 9.41 13.45
CA MET A 341 18.69 9.11 14.46
C MET A 341 18.91 10.21 15.49
N VAL A 342 18.48 11.45 15.21
CA VAL A 342 18.53 12.60 16.13
C VAL A 342 17.14 13.09 16.54
N GLY A 343 16.10 12.26 16.40
CA GLY A 343 14.73 12.57 16.78
C GLY A 343 13.97 13.42 15.76
N GLY A 344 14.33 13.32 14.49
CA GLY A 344 13.52 13.82 13.38
C GLY A 344 12.22 13.03 13.21
N GLU A 345 11.22 13.67 12.62
CA GLU A 345 9.93 13.05 12.35
C GLU A 345 9.76 12.76 10.85
N ASP A 346 9.05 11.69 10.51
CA ASP A 346 8.60 11.37 9.15
C ASP A 346 7.46 12.33 8.75
N ARG A 347 7.86 13.55 8.36
CA ARG A 347 6.95 14.62 7.94
C ARG A 347 7.50 15.34 6.72
N ILE A 348 6.62 15.73 5.80
CA ILE A 348 6.98 16.56 4.64
C ILE A 348 7.62 17.90 5.02
N THR A 349 7.33 18.43 6.21
CA THR A 349 7.94 19.67 6.73
C THR A 349 9.38 19.47 7.21
N ASN A 350 9.85 18.23 7.30
CA ASN A 350 11.18 17.83 7.73
C ASN A 350 11.99 17.23 6.57
N LEU A 351 11.71 17.62 5.34
CA LEU A 351 12.36 17.09 4.14
C LEU A 351 12.95 18.19 3.26
N ASP A 352 14.06 17.85 2.61
CA ASP A 352 14.64 18.62 1.52
C ASP A 352 15.03 17.66 0.37
N VAL A 353 15.23 18.19 -0.83
CA VAL A 353 15.75 17.43 -1.98
C VAL A 353 17.21 17.78 -2.17
N VAL A 354 18.07 16.77 -2.10
CA VAL A 354 19.53 16.94 -2.20
C VAL A 354 20.11 15.87 -3.10
N SER A 355 21.35 16.08 -3.57
CA SER A 355 22.05 15.01 -4.30
C SER A 355 22.34 13.82 -3.38
N LEU A 356 22.31 12.61 -3.95
CA LEU A 356 22.58 11.38 -3.22
C LEU A 356 23.92 11.42 -2.47
N ALA A 357 24.98 11.94 -3.12
CA ALA A 357 26.31 12.04 -2.51
C ALA A 357 26.29 12.91 -1.25
N VAL A 358 25.63 14.08 -1.30
CA VAL A 358 25.50 14.97 -0.13
C VAL A 358 24.74 14.27 0.99
N HIS A 359 23.63 13.60 0.66
CA HIS A 359 22.84 12.84 1.63
C HIS A 359 23.67 11.76 2.33
N LEU A 360 24.33 10.88 1.56
CA LEU A 360 25.10 9.76 2.13
C LEU A 360 26.29 10.22 2.94
N THR A 361 27.00 11.26 2.50
CA THR A 361 28.12 11.83 3.25
C THR A 361 27.66 12.42 4.57
N ALA A 362 26.63 13.28 4.55
CA ALA A 362 26.15 13.95 5.76
C ALA A 362 25.57 12.95 6.77
N ALA A 363 24.73 12.01 6.31
CA ALA A 363 24.12 11.00 7.17
C ALA A 363 25.18 10.04 7.76
N GLY A 364 26.16 9.61 6.96
CA GLY A 364 27.23 8.71 7.41
C GLY A 364 28.16 9.34 8.45
N GLN A 365 28.55 10.62 8.25
CA GLN A 365 29.36 11.37 9.21
C GLN A 365 28.61 11.60 10.54
N LEU A 366 27.33 11.96 10.46
CA LEU A 366 26.48 12.14 11.64
C LEU A 366 26.35 10.82 12.43
N ALA A 367 26.02 9.73 11.74
CA ALA A 367 25.88 8.41 12.36
C ALA A 367 27.16 7.96 13.06
N ARG A 368 28.32 8.15 12.42
CA ARG A 368 29.64 7.82 13.01
C ARG A 368 29.91 8.65 14.26
N SER A 369 29.65 9.95 14.21
CA SER A 369 29.84 10.86 15.36
C SER A 369 28.97 10.48 16.56
N ILE A 370 27.72 10.08 16.34
CA ILE A 370 26.81 9.60 17.40
C ILE A 370 27.36 8.29 18.01
N GLN A 371 27.80 7.35 17.17
CA GLN A 371 28.36 6.08 17.62
C GLN A 371 29.61 6.29 18.49
N GLU A 372 30.54 7.15 18.07
CA GLU A 372 31.77 7.49 18.80
C GLU A 372 31.48 8.19 20.14
N SER A 373 30.50 9.09 20.16
CA SER A 373 30.09 9.79 21.38
C SER A 373 29.44 8.83 22.39
N SER A 374 28.73 7.82 21.91
CA SER A 374 28.06 6.82 22.73
C SER A 374 29.03 5.78 23.30
N SER A 375 30.11 5.46 22.58
CA SER A 375 31.16 4.55 23.03
C SER A 375 32.20 5.21 23.96
N GLY A 376 32.36 6.55 23.88
CA GLY A 376 33.23 7.32 24.78
C GLY A 376 32.64 7.69 26.15
N GLY A 377 31.35 7.39 26.39
CA GLY A 377 30.61 7.84 27.59
C GLY A 377 30.80 7.00 28.87
N ASN A 378 31.66 5.98 28.87
CA ASN A 378 31.89 5.12 30.05
C ASN A 378 33.09 5.53 30.93
N ASP A 379 33.79 6.64 30.62
CA ASP A 379 34.94 7.12 31.40
C ASP A 379 34.79 8.58 31.87
N VAL A 380 33.64 8.95 32.44
CA VAL A 380 33.53 10.19 33.23
C VAL A 380 32.70 9.94 34.49
N ASP A 381 33.32 9.32 35.48
CA ASP A 381 33.02 9.61 36.88
C ASP A 381 34.16 10.49 37.43
N SER A 382 33.80 11.45 38.27
CA SER A 382 34.61 12.50 38.89
C SER A 382 34.96 13.75 38.05
N ALA A 383 34.00 14.67 37.97
CA ALA A 383 34.22 16.08 38.34
C ALA A 383 32.89 16.86 38.34
N GLU A 384 32.13 16.74 39.43
CA GLU A 384 31.38 17.89 39.92
C GLU A 384 32.41 18.96 40.29
N ASP A 385 32.46 20.08 39.57
CA ASP A 385 32.09 21.40 40.10
C ASP A 385 32.41 22.52 39.08
N SER A 386 31.61 23.58 39.17
CA SER A 386 31.88 24.96 38.74
C SER A 386 31.54 25.43 37.30
N LEU A 387 30.60 26.40 37.28
CA LEU A 387 30.46 27.56 36.38
C LEU A 387 29.89 27.28 34.97
N GLY A 388 28.87 27.95 34.44
CA GLY A 388 28.17 29.17 34.82
C GLY A 388 27.19 29.51 33.69
N ALA A 389 26.08 30.16 34.04
CA ALA A 389 25.00 30.52 33.13
C ALA A 389 25.46 31.28 31.87
N GLY A 390 25.01 30.84 30.70
CA GLY A 390 25.17 31.54 29.42
C GLY A 390 24.01 31.26 28.47
N LYS A 391 22.99 32.13 28.48
CA LYS A 391 21.93 32.20 27.46
C LYS A 391 22.54 32.58 26.10
N VAL A 392 22.11 31.90 25.02
CA VAL A 392 22.38 32.28 23.62
C VAL A 392 21.08 32.10 22.79
N PRO A 393 20.79 32.96 21.80
CA PRO A 393 19.45 33.50 21.56
C PRO A 393 18.63 32.78 20.48
N ALA A 394 17.32 32.98 20.54
CA ALA A 394 16.32 32.53 19.57
C ALA A 394 16.55 33.17 18.18
N GLY A 395 16.78 32.31 17.18
CA GLY A 395 16.83 32.66 15.77
C GLY A 395 15.43 32.62 15.13
N LYS A 396 15.14 33.68 14.38
CA LYS A 396 13.88 34.06 13.70
C LYS A 396 13.11 32.94 12.99
N VAL A 397 11.82 32.83 13.33
CA VAL A 397 10.76 32.16 12.56
C VAL A 397 10.26 33.13 11.46
N PRO A 398 10.10 32.71 10.19
CA PRO A 398 9.42 33.53 9.17
C PRO A 398 7.90 33.55 9.41
N PRO A 399 7.20 34.67 9.15
CA PRO A 399 5.79 34.81 9.49
C PRO A 399 4.90 33.93 8.61
N SER A 400 3.90 33.33 9.25
CA SER A 400 2.73 32.71 8.63
C SER A 400 1.93 33.75 7.84
N SER A 401 1.76 33.52 6.54
CA SER A 401 0.77 34.24 5.74
C SER A 401 -0.61 33.62 5.97
N GLN A 402 -1.39 34.24 6.84
CA GLN A 402 -2.85 34.14 6.87
C GLN A 402 -3.46 35.38 6.18
N GLY A 403 -4.57 35.16 5.46
CA GLY A 403 -5.47 36.17 4.89
C GLY A 403 -5.15 36.50 3.42
N THR A 404 -6.08 36.35 2.47
CA THR A 404 -7.55 36.50 2.51
C THR A 404 -8.26 35.52 1.59
#